data_AF-A0A2D4THQ2-F1
#
_entry.id   AF-A0A2D4THQ2-F1
#
_cell.length_a   1.000
_cell.length_b   1.000
_cell.length_c   1.000
_cell.angle_alpha   90.00
_cell.angle_beta   90.00
_cell.angle_gamma   90.00
#
_symmetry.space_group_name_H-M   'P 1'
#
loop_
_entity.id
_entity.type
_entity.pdbx_description
1 polymer ?
#
loop_
_entity_poly.entity_id
_entity_poly.type
_entity_poly.pdbx_seq_one_letter_code
_entity_poly.pdbx_strand_id
1 'polypeptide(L)'
;MPPEDPAPTEELLQIQIAIELDRGRKIAEIASEFQVPERQVRNIARSAGLLESKKSSSGRKRLSEEEKEILLGRIEAGEDPGELASGVGIKTSTLLRWCRVKEIEVPRRLEQLSQKERQEIREMLEEYSWKEVAHAYRLSPEALEALKEPAYRKLDSSVLAFLYELFKENPKISDSKVLESAGQLGIEVTKEEVGSYRKRLRDMKRI
;
A
#
# COMPACT_ATOMS: atom_id res chain seq x y z
N MET A 1 -8.28 -26.56 -72.86
CA MET A 1 -8.82 -25.87 -71.66
C MET A 1 -7.86 -26.14 -70.52
N PRO A 2 -7.29 -25.10 -69.88
CA PRO A 2 -6.58 -25.32 -68.62
C PRO A 2 -7.60 -25.79 -67.56
N PRO A 3 -7.22 -26.64 -66.60
CA PRO A 3 -8.10 -26.99 -65.50
C PRO A 3 -8.33 -25.74 -64.65
N GLU A 4 -9.60 -25.38 -64.40
CA GLU A 4 -9.96 -24.40 -63.39
C GLU A 4 -9.54 -24.95 -62.02
N ASP A 5 -8.63 -24.25 -61.34
CA ASP A 5 -8.27 -24.56 -59.96
C ASP A 5 -9.56 -24.53 -59.11
N PRO A 6 -9.83 -25.56 -58.29
CA PRO A 6 -10.99 -25.54 -57.41
C PRO A 6 -10.87 -24.34 -56.48
N ALA A 7 -11.96 -23.57 -56.35
CA ALA A 7 -12.02 -22.44 -55.43
C ALA A 7 -11.41 -22.85 -54.07
N PRO A 8 -10.46 -22.08 -53.53
CA PRO A 8 -9.73 -22.49 -52.34
C PRO A 8 -10.75 -22.76 -51.24
N THR A 9 -10.70 -23.96 -50.68
CA THR A 9 -11.48 -24.33 -49.50
C THR A 9 -11.28 -23.26 -48.43
N GLU A 10 -12.30 -22.98 -47.64
CA GLU A 10 -12.29 -21.90 -46.63
C GLU A 10 -11.07 -21.97 -45.69
N GLU A 11 -10.56 -23.18 -45.44
CA GLU A 11 -9.32 -23.45 -44.71
C GLU A 11 -8.05 -22.96 -45.44
N LEU A 12 -7.93 -23.18 -46.75
CA LEU A 12 -6.80 -22.70 -47.55
C LEU A 12 -6.77 -21.17 -47.62
N LEU A 13 -7.96 -20.55 -47.71
CA LEU A 13 -8.08 -19.09 -47.66
C LEU A 13 -7.61 -18.53 -46.31
N GLN A 14 -7.98 -19.18 -45.20
CA GLN A 14 -7.52 -18.78 -43.87
C GLN A 14 -6.00 -18.92 -43.70
N ILE A 15 -5.41 -20.00 -44.21
CA ILE A 15 -3.96 -20.21 -44.21
C ILE A 15 -3.26 -19.12 -45.03
N GLN A 16 -3.76 -18.79 -46.22
CA GLN A 16 -3.17 -17.77 -47.07
C GLN A 16 -3.22 -16.37 -46.43
N ILE A 17 -4.35 -16.02 -45.80
CA ILE A 17 -4.52 -14.76 -45.06
C ILE A 17 -3.52 -14.68 -43.89
N ALA A 18 -3.30 -15.77 -43.16
CA ALA A 18 -2.33 -15.81 -42.06
C ALA A 18 -0.89 -15.61 -42.55
N ILE A 19 -0.51 -16.21 -43.69
CA ILE A 19 0.82 -16.04 -44.31
C ILE A 19 1.05 -14.57 -44.73
N GLU A 20 0.07 -13.93 -45.38
CA GLU A 20 0.22 -12.53 -45.81
C GLU A 20 0.28 -11.56 -44.62
N LEU A 21 -0.43 -11.86 -43.53
CA LEU A 21 -0.31 -11.11 -42.28
C LEU A 21 1.08 -11.27 -41.65
N ASP A 22 1.66 -12.48 -41.66
CA ASP A 22 3.01 -12.76 -41.16
C ASP A 22 4.09 -12.05 -41.98
N ARG A 23 3.86 -11.88 -43.29
CA ARG A 23 4.69 -11.07 -44.20
C ARG A 23 4.56 -9.55 -43.96
N GLY A 24 3.70 -9.12 -43.03
CA GLY A 24 3.56 -7.71 -42.62
C GLY A 24 2.63 -6.87 -43.49
N ARG A 25 1.79 -7.48 -44.35
CA ARG A 25 0.77 -6.74 -45.11
C ARG A 25 -0.33 -6.21 -44.21
N LYS A 26 -0.94 -5.08 -44.59
CA LYS A 26 -1.99 -4.45 -43.79
C LYS A 26 -3.32 -5.17 -43.94
N ILE A 27 -4.08 -5.24 -42.85
CA ILE A 27 -5.39 -5.89 -42.76
C ILE A 27 -6.37 -5.40 -43.83
N ALA A 28 -6.39 -4.09 -44.12
CA ALA A 28 -7.28 -3.50 -45.12
C ALA A 28 -6.92 -3.90 -46.57
N GLU A 29 -5.63 -4.05 -46.86
CA GLU A 29 -5.13 -4.47 -48.17
C GLU A 29 -5.49 -5.94 -48.42
N ILE A 30 -5.25 -6.81 -47.42
CA ILE A 30 -5.61 -8.23 -47.47
C ILE A 30 -7.13 -8.42 -47.58
N ALA A 31 -7.92 -7.66 -46.81
CA ALA A 31 -9.39 -7.72 -46.88
C ALA A 31 -9.94 -7.38 -48.28
N SER A 32 -9.35 -6.37 -48.92
CA SER A 32 -9.72 -5.96 -50.27
C SER A 32 -9.30 -6.98 -51.34
N GLU A 33 -8.08 -7.55 -51.22
CA GLU A 33 -7.52 -8.51 -52.18
C GLU A 33 -8.23 -9.85 -52.14
N PHE A 34 -8.50 -10.38 -50.95
CA PHE A 34 -9.18 -11.66 -50.76
C PHE A 34 -10.71 -11.53 -50.70
N GLN A 35 -11.26 -10.32 -50.92
CA GLN A 35 -12.70 -10.01 -50.87
C GLN A 35 -13.40 -10.50 -49.60
N VAL A 36 -12.71 -10.44 -48.47
CA VAL A 36 -13.22 -10.84 -47.15
C VAL A 36 -13.38 -9.63 -46.24
N PRO A 37 -14.35 -9.62 -45.31
CA PRO A 37 -14.48 -8.54 -44.34
C PRO A 37 -13.20 -8.40 -43.49
N GLU A 38 -12.74 -7.16 -43.24
CA GLU A 38 -11.59 -6.93 -42.36
C GLU A 38 -11.74 -7.56 -40.97
N ARG A 39 -12.98 -7.72 -40.49
CA ARG A 39 -13.28 -8.41 -39.23
C ARG A 39 -12.80 -9.86 -39.26
N GLN A 40 -12.95 -10.54 -40.40
CA GLN A 40 -12.51 -11.92 -40.60
C GLN A 40 -10.98 -11.99 -40.61
N VAL A 41 -10.31 -11.10 -41.34
CA VAL A 41 -8.83 -10.97 -41.34
C VAL A 41 -8.30 -10.69 -39.93
N ARG A 42 -8.95 -9.79 -39.16
CA ARG A 42 -8.61 -9.54 -37.75
C ARG A 42 -8.80 -10.76 -36.85
N ASN A 43 -9.81 -11.58 -37.10
CA ASN A 43 -10.03 -12.80 -36.33
C ASN A 43 -8.94 -13.84 -36.64
N ILE A 44 -8.57 -14.00 -37.91
CA ILE A 44 -7.48 -14.88 -38.35
C ILE A 44 -6.15 -14.42 -37.76
N ALA A 45 -5.88 -13.11 -37.78
CA ALA A 45 -4.69 -12.53 -37.16
C ALA A 45 -4.62 -12.79 -35.64
N ARG A 46 -5.76 -12.76 -34.94
CA ARG A 46 -5.83 -13.12 -33.50
C ARG A 46 -5.65 -14.61 -33.26
N SER A 47 -6.25 -15.49 -34.06
CA SER A 47 -6.10 -16.94 -33.91
C SER A 47 -4.69 -17.42 -34.26
N ALA A 48 -4.02 -16.74 -35.20
CA ALA A 48 -2.63 -16.99 -35.57
C ALA A 48 -1.61 -16.36 -34.61
N GLY A 49 -2.05 -15.62 -33.57
CA GLY A 49 -1.15 -14.97 -32.61
C GLY A 49 -0.40 -13.74 -33.15
N LEU A 50 -0.72 -13.28 -34.37
CA LEU A 50 -0.09 -12.14 -35.04
C LEU A 50 -0.62 -10.78 -34.56
N LEU A 51 -1.78 -10.78 -33.90
CA LEU A 51 -2.24 -9.66 -33.09
C LEU A 51 -2.06 -10.04 -31.62
N GLU A 52 -1.20 -9.29 -30.92
CA GLU A 52 -1.20 -9.24 -29.46
C GLU A 52 -2.64 -9.03 -29.00
N SER A 53 -3.25 -10.09 -28.46
CA SER A 53 -4.48 -9.95 -27.70
C SER A 53 -4.16 -8.88 -26.65
N LYS A 54 -4.91 -7.77 -26.61
CA LYS A 54 -4.90 -6.90 -25.43
C LYS A 54 -5.12 -7.83 -24.26
N LYS A 55 -4.07 -8.13 -23.49
CA LYS A 55 -4.14 -8.97 -22.30
C LYS A 55 -5.20 -8.32 -21.44
N SER A 56 -6.39 -8.89 -21.44
CA SER A 56 -7.40 -8.54 -20.45
C SER A 56 -6.86 -9.12 -19.15
N SER A 57 -6.20 -8.27 -18.37
CA SER A 57 -5.84 -8.54 -17.00
C SER A 57 -7.11 -8.68 -16.16
N SER A 58 -7.83 -9.80 -16.28
CA SER A 58 -8.90 -10.13 -15.32
C SER A 58 -9.28 -11.60 -15.35
N GLY A 59 -8.32 -12.49 -15.08
CA GLY A 59 -8.69 -13.65 -14.26
C GLY A 59 -9.03 -13.11 -12.88
N ARG A 60 -10.31 -12.86 -12.57
CA ARG A 60 -10.75 -12.56 -11.20
C ARG A 60 -10.30 -13.73 -10.33
N LYS A 61 -9.21 -13.58 -9.60
CA LYS A 61 -8.78 -14.51 -8.57
C LYS A 61 -9.94 -14.55 -7.56
N ARG A 62 -10.71 -15.65 -7.55
CA ARG A 62 -11.76 -15.86 -6.55
C ARG A 62 -11.04 -16.24 -5.27
N LEU A 63 -10.93 -15.28 -4.36
CA LEU A 63 -10.38 -15.53 -3.03
C LEU A 63 -11.30 -16.47 -2.26
N SER A 64 -10.72 -17.47 -1.58
CA SER A 64 -11.44 -18.37 -0.68
C SER A 64 -12.04 -17.59 0.50
N GLU A 65 -12.97 -18.18 1.24
CA GLU A 65 -13.51 -17.52 2.42
C GLU A 65 -12.42 -17.37 3.51
N GLU A 66 -11.50 -18.34 3.64
CA GLU A 66 -10.38 -18.19 4.58
C GLU A 66 -9.44 -17.04 4.18
N GLU A 67 -9.14 -16.90 2.89
CA GLU A 67 -8.32 -15.78 2.41
C GLU A 67 -8.99 -14.43 2.70
N LYS A 68 -10.32 -14.34 2.59
CA LYS A 68 -11.05 -13.13 2.95
C LYS A 68 -10.98 -12.85 4.45
N GLU A 69 -11.21 -13.84 5.30
CA GLU A 69 -11.13 -13.69 6.75
C GLU A 69 -9.73 -13.22 7.18
N ILE A 70 -8.66 -13.76 6.58
CA ILE A 70 -7.29 -13.30 6.84
C ILE A 70 -7.12 -11.82 6.46
N LEU A 71 -7.61 -11.41 5.30
CA LEU A 71 -7.51 -10.01 4.87
C LEU A 71 -8.29 -9.08 5.80
N LEU A 72 -9.47 -9.50 6.25
CA LEU A 72 -10.31 -8.73 7.15
C LEU A 72 -9.67 -8.58 8.55
N GLY A 73 -9.09 -9.65 9.11
CA GLY A 73 -8.37 -9.56 10.38
C GLY A 73 -7.14 -8.64 10.31
N ARG A 74 -6.48 -8.58 9.15
CA ARG A 74 -5.37 -7.61 8.93
C ARG A 74 -5.86 -6.16 8.88
N ILE A 75 -7.06 -5.92 8.34
CA ILE A 75 -7.69 -4.60 8.36
C ILE A 75 -8.05 -4.19 9.78
N GLU A 76 -8.60 -5.09 10.59
CA GLU A 76 -8.86 -4.84 12.02
C GLU A 76 -7.58 -4.51 12.78
N ALA A 77 -6.46 -5.15 12.43
CA ALA A 77 -5.15 -4.83 12.99
C ALA A 77 -4.61 -3.44 12.57
N GLY A 78 -5.28 -2.75 11.64
CA GLY A 78 -4.96 -1.38 11.21
C GLY A 78 -4.11 -1.28 9.94
N GLU A 79 -3.89 -2.38 9.22
CA GLU A 79 -3.18 -2.35 7.93
C GLU A 79 -3.96 -1.56 6.85
N ASP A 80 -3.24 -1.07 5.84
CA ASP A 80 -3.83 -0.21 4.80
C ASP A 80 -4.75 -0.99 3.87
N PRO A 81 -6.04 -0.64 3.75
CA PRO A 81 -6.94 -1.31 2.83
C PRO A 81 -6.52 -1.20 1.36
N GLY A 82 -5.84 -0.12 0.97
CA GLY A 82 -5.33 0.12 -0.38
C GLY A 82 -4.17 -0.81 -0.73
N GLU A 83 -3.15 -0.86 0.12
CA GLU A 83 -1.98 -1.72 -0.04
C GLU A 83 -2.35 -3.20 0.04
N LEU A 84 -3.20 -3.59 1.01
CA LEU A 84 -3.70 -4.96 1.12
C LEU A 84 -4.46 -5.41 -0.12
N ALA A 85 -5.40 -4.59 -0.60
CA ALA A 85 -6.18 -4.90 -1.79
C ALA A 85 -5.29 -5.03 -3.03
N SER A 86 -4.34 -4.11 -3.18
CA SER A 86 -3.38 -4.13 -4.29
C SER A 86 -2.48 -5.37 -4.25
N GLY A 87 -2.01 -5.76 -3.05
CA GLY A 87 -1.16 -6.94 -2.85
C GLY A 87 -1.82 -8.27 -3.23
N VAL A 88 -3.15 -8.36 -3.15
CA VAL A 88 -3.90 -9.56 -3.55
C VAL A 88 -4.63 -9.42 -4.89
N GLY A 89 -4.46 -8.30 -5.59
CA GLY A 89 -5.04 -8.06 -6.91
C GLY A 89 -6.54 -7.80 -6.92
N ILE A 90 -7.10 -7.24 -5.84
CA ILE A 90 -8.50 -6.80 -5.76
C ILE A 90 -8.60 -5.27 -5.68
N LYS A 91 -9.79 -4.73 -5.95
CA LYS A 91 -10.05 -3.30 -5.73
C LYS A 91 -10.24 -3.04 -4.24
N THR A 92 -9.70 -1.92 -3.74
CA THR A 92 -9.92 -1.44 -2.36
C THR A 92 -11.40 -1.36 -2.01
N SER A 93 -12.24 -0.90 -2.95
CA SER A 93 -13.69 -0.84 -2.74
C SER A 93 -14.35 -2.21 -2.52
N THR A 94 -13.78 -3.28 -3.06
CA THR A 94 -14.23 -4.66 -2.80
C THR A 94 -13.91 -5.05 -1.36
N LEU A 95 -12.67 -4.79 -0.91
CA LEU A 95 -12.25 -5.10 0.46
C LEU A 95 -13.05 -4.30 1.50
N LEU A 96 -13.27 -3.01 1.27
CA LEU A 96 -14.12 -2.16 2.13
C LEU A 96 -15.59 -2.59 2.11
N ARG A 97 -16.08 -3.18 1.01
CA ARG A 97 -17.41 -3.78 0.99
C ARG A 97 -17.48 -5.00 1.90
N TRP A 98 -16.46 -5.86 1.91
CA TRP A 98 -16.41 -7.01 2.81
C TRP A 98 -16.37 -6.58 4.27
N CYS A 99 -15.55 -5.57 4.61
CA CYS A 99 -15.51 -5.01 5.96
C CYS A 99 -16.91 -4.57 6.42
N ARG A 100 -17.64 -3.82 5.59
CA ARG A 100 -19.02 -3.40 5.89
C ARG A 100 -20.00 -4.56 6.08
N VAL A 101 -19.88 -5.62 5.28
CA VAL A 101 -20.75 -6.81 5.39
C VAL A 101 -20.47 -7.58 6.68
N LYS A 102 -19.22 -7.59 7.14
CA LYS A 102 -18.78 -8.26 8.37
C LYS A 102 -18.79 -7.33 9.59
N GLU A 103 -19.31 -6.12 9.44
CA GLU A 103 -19.38 -5.08 10.48
C GLU A 103 -18.00 -4.72 11.08
N ILE A 104 -16.96 -4.87 10.28
CA ILE A 104 -15.59 -4.54 10.64
C ILE A 104 -15.37 -3.04 10.48
N GLU A 105 -15.05 -2.40 11.60
CA GLU A 105 -14.66 -0.99 11.61
C GLU A 105 -13.20 -0.84 11.16
N VAL A 106 -13.01 -0.16 10.03
CA VAL A 106 -11.68 0.11 9.50
C VAL A 106 -11.02 1.21 10.34
N PRO A 107 -9.87 0.97 10.97
CA PRO A 107 -9.18 1.99 11.75
C PRO A 107 -8.77 3.19 10.90
N ARG A 108 -9.02 4.38 11.44
CA ARG A 108 -8.69 5.69 10.86
C ARG A 108 -7.19 5.94 10.94
N ARG A 109 -6.64 6.33 9.81
CA ARG A 109 -5.24 6.76 9.66
C ARG A 109 -5.09 8.24 9.97
N LEU A 110 -3.86 8.67 10.23
CA LEU A 110 -3.57 10.05 10.60
C LEU A 110 -4.05 11.04 9.53
N GLU A 111 -3.89 10.70 8.25
CA GLU A 111 -4.26 11.51 7.08
C GLU A 111 -5.78 11.75 7.01
N GLN A 112 -6.57 10.88 7.63
CA GLN A 112 -8.03 10.97 7.69
C GLN A 112 -8.53 11.82 8.87
N LEU A 113 -7.62 12.30 9.72
CA LEU A 113 -7.91 13.18 10.84
C LEU A 113 -7.60 14.62 10.48
N SER A 114 -8.56 15.52 10.68
CA SER A 114 -8.33 16.95 10.58
C SER A 114 -7.35 17.45 11.65
N GLN A 115 -6.71 18.60 11.44
CA GLN A 115 -5.79 19.16 12.44
C GLN A 115 -6.48 19.43 13.78
N LYS A 116 -7.76 19.82 13.76
CA LYS A 116 -8.57 20.02 14.96
C LYS A 116 -8.76 18.70 15.72
N GLU A 117 -9.18 17.63 15.03
CA GLU A 117 -9.32 16.30 15.64
C GLU A 117 -7.99 15.81 16.20
N ARG A 118 -6.88 16.00 15.48
CA ARG A 118 -5.55 15.60 15.98
C ARG A 118 -5.18 16.32 17.27
N GLN A 119 -5.53 17.60 17.39
CA GLN A 119 -5.28 18.37 18.60
C GLN A 119 -6.16 17.88 19.77
N GLU A 120 -7.45 17.70 19.52
CA GLU A 120 -8.40 17.15 20.49
C GLU A 120 -7.96 15.76 20.99
N ILE A 121 -7.56 14.87 20.08
CA ILE A 121 -7.09 13.52 20.45
C ILE A 121 -5.82 13.61 21.32
N ARG A 122 -4.91 14.56 21.06
CA ARG A 122 -3.74 14.75 21.92
C ARG A 122 -4.12 15.15 23.34
N GLU A 123 -5.04 16.11 23.46
CA GLU A 123 -5.58 16.53 24.76
C GLU A 123 -6.24 15.34 25.48
N MET A 124 -7.03 14.53 24.76
CA MET A 124 -7.61 13.31 25.33
C MET A 124 -6.56 12.28 25.76
N LEU A 125 -5.42 12.16 25.07
CA LEU A 125 -4.32 11.27 25.45
C LEU A 125 -3.55 11.73 26.69
N GLU A 126 -3.71 12.99 27.13
CA GLU A 126 -3.15 13.47 28.40
C GLU A 126 -3.97 13.02 29.61
N GLU A 127 -5.29 12.94 29.44
CA GLU A 127 -6.23 12.65 30.53
C GLU A 127 -6.67 11.17 30.60
N TYR A 128 -6.77 10.50 29.45
CA TYR A 128 -7.38 9.17 29.34
C TYR A 128 -6.39 8.10 28.89
N SER A 129 -6.76 6.83 29.12
CA SER A 129 -5.98 5.69 28.65
C SER A 129 -5.89 5.69 27.13
N TRP A 130 -4.68 5.48 26.60
CA TRP A 130 -4.46 5.41 25.15
C TRP A 130 -5.35 4.34 24.47
N LYS A 131 -5.72 3.26 25.17
CA LYS A 131 -6.61 2.22 24.64
C LYS A 131 -8.03 2.75 24.43
N GLU A 132 -8.53 3.54 25.37
CA GLU A 132 -9.87 4.11 25.34
C GLU A 132 -9.96 5.17 24.22
N VAL A 133 -8.95 6.04 24.14
CA VAL A 133 -8.87 7.05 23.08
C VAL A 133 -8.73 6.40 21.70
N ALA A 134 -7.87 5.39 21.56
CA ALA A 134 -7.73 4.66 20.30
C ALA A 134 -9.04 4.02 19.86
N HIS A 135 -9.78 3.40 20.78
CA HIS A 135 -11.09 2.82 20.49
C HIS A 135 -12.12 3.89 20.11
N ALA A 136 -12.26 4.95 20.92
CA ALA A 136 -13.26 6.00 20.70
C ALA A 136 -13.11 6.72 19.35
N TYR A 137 -11.87 6.98 18.93
CA TYR A 137 -11.59 7.64 17.65
C TYR A 137 -11.30 6.66 16.51
N ARG A 138 -11.38 5.34 16.79
CA ARG A 138 -11.04 4.25 15.88
C ARG A 138 -9.66 4.45 15.25
N LEU A 139 -8.63 4.72 16.04
CA LEU A 139 -7.31 5.03 15.51
C LEU A 139 -6.58 3.76 15.09
N SER A 140 -5.93 3.79 13.93
CA SER A 140 -4.93 2.77 13.62
C SER A 140 -3.77 2.84 14.62
N PRO A 141 -3.05 1.74 14.88
CA PRO A 141 -1.88 1.76 15.76
C PRO A 141 -0.84 2.80 15.33
N GLU A 142 -0.63 2.95 14.02
CA GLU A 142 0.26 3.94 13.41
C GLU A 142 -0.20 5.37 13.70
N ALA A 143 -1.51 5.65 13.53
CA ALA A 143 -2.08 6.97 13.80
C ALA A 143 -2.01 7.32 15.28
N LEU A 144 -2.32 6.36 16.16
CA LEU A 144 -2.19 6.53 17.60
C LEU A 144 -0.75 6.87 17.99
N GLU A 145 0.22 6.11 17.48
CA GLU A 145 1.64 6.33 17.80
C GLU A 145 2.13 7.69 17.30
N ALA A 146 1.65 8.15 16.14
CA ALA A 146 1.97 9.47 15.62
C ALA A 146 1.30 10.62 16.40
N LEU A 147 0.18 10.35 17.08
CA LEU A 147 -0.54 11.33 17.89
C LEU A 147 -0.01 11.42 19.31
N LYS A 148 0.51 10.33 19.88
CA LYS A 148 1.19 10.36 21.16
C LYS A 148 2.34 11.36 21.12
N GLU A 149 2.31 12.31 22.04
CA GLU A 149 3.44 13.22 22.18
C GLU A 149 4.69 12.43 22.63
N PRO A 150 5.87 12.66 22.03
CA PRO A 150 7.09 12.03 22.49
C PRO A 150 7.34 12.38 23.96
N ALA A 151 7.67 11.39 24.79
CA ALA A 151 7.86 11.60 26.23
C ALA A 151 8.80 12.78 26.56
N TYR A 152 9.85 13.01 25.76
CA TYR A 152 10.78 14.12 25.97
C TYR A 152 10.14 15.51 25.92
N ARG A 153 8.96 15.70 25.31
CA ARG A 153 8.30 17.01 25.22
C ARG A 153 7.90 17.58 26.58
N LYS A 154 7.69 16.72 27.57
CA LYS A 154 7.36 17.12 28.94
C LYS A 154 8.56 17.65 29.71
N LEU A 155 9.77 17.39 29.23
CA LEU A 155 11.00 17.85 29.87
C LEU A 155 11.22 19.34 29.61
N ASP A 156 11.68 20.04 30.64
CA ASP A 156 12.04 21.45 30.50
C ASP A 156 13.34 21.64 29.68
N SER A 157 13.56 22.88 29.25
CA SER A 157 14.72 23.26 28.43
C SER A 157 16.07 22.96 29.11
N SER A 158 16.15 23.02 30.44
CA SER A 158 17.38 22.79 31.19
C SER A 158 17.76 21.31 31.21
N VAL A 159 16.78 20.44 31.42
CA VAL A 159 16.94 18.99 31.36
C VAL A 159 17.30 18.54 29.95
N LEU A 160 16.65 19.11 28.93
CA LEU A 160 16.96 18.82 27.53
C LEU A 160 18.38 19.25 27.16
N ALA A 161 18.84 20.40 27.65
CA ALA A 161 20.22 20.87 27.42
C ALA A 161 21.24 19.94 28.08
N PHE A 162 20.98 19.52 29.33
CA PHE A 162 21.81 18.53 30.02
C PHE A 162 21.92 17.22 29.24
N LEU A 163 20.78 16.65 28.84
CA LEU A 163 20.76 15.39 28.07
C LEU A 163 21.46 15.54 26.72
N TYR A 164 21.32 16.68 26.05
CA TYR A 164 21.98 16.95 24.78
C TYR A 164 23.50 16.95 24.90
N GLU A 165 24.06 17.70 25.86
CA GLU A 165 25.52 17.72 26.06
C GLU A 165 26.03 16.35 26.48
N LEU A 166 25.31 15.64 27.36
CA LEU A 166 25.70 14.30 27.79
C LEU A 166 25.77 13.31 26.60
N PHE A 167 24.80 13.34 25.70
CA PHE A 167 24.81 12.48 24.50
C PHE A 167 25.83 12.90 23.46
N LYS A 168 26.12 14.20 23.36
CA LYS A 168 27.15 14.72 22.46
C LYS A 168 28.54 14.32 22.91
N GLU A 169 28.82 14.37 24.23
CA GLU A 169 30.08 13.91 24.80
C GLU A 169 30.21 12.39 24.79
N ASN A 170 29.11 11.68 25.08
CA ASN A 170 29.10 10.22 25.17
C ASN A 170 27.94 9.60 24.35
N PRO A 171 28.05 9.53 23.00
CA PRO A 171 26.95 9.07 22.14
C PRO A 171 26.46 7.64 22.41
N LYS A 172 27.31 6.80 23.01
CA LYS A 172 27.04 5.39 23.33
C LYS A 172 26.69 5.15 24.80
N ILE A 173 26.48 6.20 25.59
CA ILE A 173 26.10 6.07 27.00
C ILE A 173 24.80 5.25 27.13
N SER A 174 24.73 4.35 28.10
CA SER A 174 23.51 3.58 28.38
C SER A 174 22.49 4.43 29.12
N ASP A 175 21.20 4.15 28.95
CA ASP A 175 20.13 4.88 29.65
C ASP A 175 20.29 4.81 31.17
N SER A 176 20.74 3.68 31.70
CA SER A 176 21.03 3.52 33.13
C SER A 176 22.05 4.53 33.65
N LYS A 177 23.13 4.76 32.90
CA LYS A 177 24.18 5.73 33.28
C LYS A 177 23.69 7.16 33.15
N VAL A 178 22.83 7.44 32.17
CA VAL A 178 22.18 8.76 32.03
C VAL A 178 21.31 9.06 33.24
N LEU A 179 20.48 8.09 33.65
CA LEU A 179 19.62 8.22 34.84
C LEU A 179 20.46 8.42 36.11
N GLU A 180 21.59 7.70 36.24
CA GLU A 180 22.53 7.89 37.35
C GLU A 180 23.14 9.29 37.35
N SER A 181 23.64 9.78 36.21
CA SER A 181 24.19 11.13 36.09
C SER A 181 23.15 12.22 36.34
N ALA A 182 21.91 12.02 35.88
CA ALA A 182 20.80 12.93 36.17
C ALA A 182 20.48 12.95 37.68
N GLY A 183 20.41 11.78 38.31
CA GLY A 183 20.15 11.64 39.74
C GLY A 183 21.22 12.29 40.61
N GLN A 184 22.50 12.23 40.22
CA GLN A 184 23.61 12.93 40.91
C GLN A 184 23.45 14.46 40.90
N LEU A 185 22.76 15.01 39.90
CA LEU A 185 22.49 16.44 39.76
C LEU A 185 21.11 16.85 40.28
N GLY A 186 20.35 15.92 40.86
CA GLY A 186 18.98 16.16 41.30
C GLY A 186 17.99 16.38 40.14
N ILE A 187 18.33 15.92 38.93
CA ILE A 187 17.47 16.02 37.75
C ILE A 187 16.56 14.79 37.69
N GLU A 188 15.25 15.00 37.77
CA GLU A 188 14.26 13.95 37.62
C GLU A 188 13.95 13.69 36.14
N VAL A 189 14.29 12.49 35.68
CA VAL A 189 13.98 12.00 34.33
C VAL A 189 13.69 10.51 34.36
N THR A 190 12.81 10.07 33.48
CA THR A 190 12.47 8.66 33.29
C THR A 190 13.28 8.05 32.14
N LYS A 191 13.40 6.72 32.14
CA LYS A 191 14.05 5.98 31.04
C LYS A 191 13.37 6.25 29.69
N GLU A 192 12.05 6.41 29.71
CA GLU A 192 11.24 6.63 28.52
C GLU A 192 11.50 8.01 27.91
N GLU A 193 11.58 9.05 28.74
CA GLU A 193 11.94 10.41 28.30
C GLU A 193 13.38 10.47 27.74
N VAL A 194 14.33 9.84 28.44
CA VAL A 194 15.74 9.73 28.00
C VAL A 194 15.85 9.03 26.65
N GLY A 195 15.19 7.88 26.49
CA GLY A 195 15.18 7.12 25.25
C GLY A 195 14.50 7.88 24.11
N SER A 196 13.37 8.54 24.41
CA SER A 196 12.61 9.37 23.47
C SER A 196 13.47 10.53 22.95
N TYR A 197 14.19 11.23 23.82
CA TYR A 197 15.05 12.35 23.42
C TYR A 197 16.27 11.89 22.63
N ARG A 198 16.91 10.76 23.02
CA ARG A 198 18.04 10.21 22.26
C ARG A 198 17.63 9.81 20.85
N LYS A 199 16.47 9.16 20.69
CA LYS A 199 15.91 8.80 19.37
C LYS A 199 15.78 10.04 18.50
N ARG A 200 15.18 11.12 19.03
CA ARG A 200 15.05 12.40 18.33
C ARG A 200 16.39 12.95 17.86
N LEU A 201 17.41 12.99 18.72
CA LEU A 201 18.73 13.51 18.34
C LEU A 201 19.40 12.68 17.24
N ARG A 202 19.23 11.35 17.27
CA ARG A 202 19.71 10.46 16.22
C ARG A 202 19.00 10.71 14.88
N ASP A 203 17.67 10.86 14.90
CA ASP A 203 16.88 11.16 13.70
C ASP A 203 17.29 12.51 13.09
N MET A 204 17.68 13.47 13.94
CA MET A 204 18.23 14.77 13.54
C MET A 204 19.72 14.73 13.16
N LYS A 205 20.39 13.57 13.23
CA LYS A 205 21.84 13.41 12.99
C LYS A 205 22.72 14.31 13.86
N ARG A 206 22.32 14.52 15.12
CA ARG A 206 23.06 15.35 16.09
C ARG A 206 23.99 14.56 17.00
N ILE A 207 23.85 13.24 17.04
CA ILE A 207 24.66 12.26 17.78
C ILE A 207 24.74 10.96 17.01
#